data_AF-A0A938WXM1-F1
#
_entry.id   AF-A0A938WXM1-F1
#
_cell.length_a   1.000
_cell.length_b   1.000
_cell.length_c   1.000
_cell.angle_alpha   90.00
_cell.angle_beta   90.00
_cell.angle_gamma   90.00
#
_symmetry.space_group_name_H-M   'P 1'
#
loop_
_entity.id
_entity.type
_entity.pdbx_description
1 polymer ?
#
loop_
_entity_poly.entity_id
_entity_poly.type
_entity_poly.pdbx_seq_one_letter_code
_entity_poly.pdbx_strand_id
1 'polypeptide(L)'
;MTVHFSRRVDASAPNPIAAAEADARRAGVALGRLNDSNPTRHGLAPAEVPGVYAADPRGPRTAREALAAFLGRTRAGVDPERLYLLSSTSEAYSWLIKLLCDAGDAVLAPKPGYPLIESIARLECVDAIAYQLGFDGSWTIDLAELARILDGPDGPRIRALVVINPNNPTGSYVKPVERARLVELCREHGVALIADEVFYDYALEPFDGNARLAGERGVLTFALDGFSKMLAAPHAKVGWIEVSGPRADVDEALRRLDVIADDYLPMSDLIAGRLPALLAAASGQTARVGERVRGNLAALHRMLDADPAGLVDVLRAEGGWNVLLRVPATLDENELVLALIHGQGLTGQPGYFFDMASNGYLALSLLPEPEEFRRNVAAVLATVNRMCGV
;
A
#
# COMPACT_ATOMS: atom_id res chain seq x y z
N MET A 1 22.63 -4.97 -10.14
CA MET A 1 22.49 -4.27 -11.45
C MET A 1 21.93 -2.87 -11.19
N THR A 2 21.97 -1.94 -12.15
CA THR A 2 21.27 -0.65 -12.01
C THR A 2 19.77 -0.85 -12.20
N VAL A 3 18.94 -0.11 -11.47
CA VAL A 3 17.48 -0.19 -11.60
C VAL A 3 17.05 0.30 -12.98
N HIS A 4 16.10 -0.40 -13.60
CA HIS A 4 15.49 0.03 -14.85
C HIS A 4 14.39 1.07 -14.59
N PHE A 5 14.40 2.13 -15.38
CA PHE A 5 13.30 3.10 -15.46
C PHE A 5 12.67 3.06 -16.84
N SER A 6 11.35 3.21 -16.87
CA SER A 6 10.53 3.28 -18.07
C SER A 6 11.01 4.39 -19.02
N ARG A 7 11.00 4.10 -20.33
CA ARG A 7 11.33 5.09 -21.37
C ARG A 7 10.25 6.15 -21.52
N ARG A 8 9.04 5.88 -21.01
CA ARG A 8 7.91 6.82 -21.02
C ARG A 8 8.17 8.10 -20.22
N VAL A 9 9.15 8.06 -19.30
CA VAL A 9 9.49 9.16 -18.39
C VAL A 9 10.93 9.62 -18.54
N ASP A 10 11.52 9.40 -19.71
CA ASP A 10 12.86 9.92 -20.01
C ASP A 10 12.87 11.45 -19.94
N ALA A 11 13.95 12.00 -19.35
CA ALA A 11 14.15 13.45 -19.37
C ALA A 11 14.38 13.90 -20.81
N SER A 12 13.60 14.88 -21.25
CA SER A 12 14.02 15.69 -22.40
C SER A 12 15.17 16.61 -21.99
N ALA A 13 16.12 16.82 -22.90
CA ALA A 13 17.18 17.81 -22.67
C ALA A 13 16.55 19.20 -22.47
N PRO A 14 17.08 20.04 -21.56
CA PRO A 14 16.57 21.39 -21.38
C PRO A 14 16.59 22.12 -22.72
N ASN A 15 15.44 22.67 -23.11
CA ASN A 15 15.39 23.48 -24.33
C ASN A 15 16.21 24.78 -24.13
N PRO A 16 16.58 25.49 -25.22
CA PRO A 16 17.40 26.70 -25.11
C PRO A 16 16.80 27.80 -24.21
N ILE A 17 15.48 27.86 -24.08
CA ILE A 17 14.77 28.83 -23.23
C ILE A 17 15.03 28.48 -21.76
N ALA A 18 14.81 27.22 -21.37
CA ALA A 18 15.06 26.76 -19.99
C ALA A 18 16.52 26.96 -19.57
N ALA A 19 17.48 26.75 -20.48
CA ALA A 19 18.89 27.03 -20.25
C ALA A 19 19.14 28.54 -20.01
N ALA A 20 18.62 29.41 -20.89
CA ALA A 20 18.75 30.86 -20.77
C ALA A 20 18.08 31.41 -19.50
N GLU A 21 16.92 30.90 -19.11
CA GLU A 21 16.26 31.26 -17.85
C GLU A 21 17.11 30.90 -16.63
N ALA A 22 17.74 29.72 -16.65
CA ALA A 22 18.62 29.28 -15.56
C ALA A 22 19.88 30.16 -15.47
N ASP A 23 20.47 30.54 -16.61
CA ASP A 23 21.59 31.49 -16.66
C ASP A 23 21.21 32.87 -16.13
N ALA A 24 20.07 33.41 -16.55
CA ALA A 24 19.55 34.68 -16.06
C ALA A 24 19.35 34.66 -14.53
N ARG A 25 18.75 33.59 -13.98
CA ARG A 25 18.59 33.42 -12.53
C ARG A 25 19.93 33.34 -11.81
N ARG A 26 20.91 32.59 -12.35
CA ARG A 26 22.28 32.54 -11.79
C ARG A 26 22.97 33.89 -11.79
N ALA A 27 22.71 34.71 -12.80
CA ALA A 27 23.20 36.08 -12.89
C ALA A 27 22.40 37.09 -12.05
N GLY A 28 21.40 36.65 -11.29
CA GLY A 28 20.54 37.53 -10.48
C GLY A 28 19.56 38.38 -11.29
N VAL A 29 19.37 38.07 -12.57
CA VAL A 29 18.42 38.78 -13.44
C VAL A 29 17.01 38.29 -13.13
N ALA A 30 16.15 39.22 -12.70
CA ALA A 30 14.73 38.96 -12.51
C ALA A 30 14.01 38.93 -13.86
N LEU A 31 13.46 37.77 -14.22
CA LEU A 31 12.65 37.61 -15.43
C LEU A 31 11.16 37.81 -15.12
N GLY A 32 10.53 38.77 -15.81
CA GLY A 32 9.07 38.87 -15.84
C GLY A 32 8.46 37.74 -16.68
N ARG A 33 7.31 37.21 -16.26
CA ARG A 33 6.61 36.16 -17.00
C ARG A 33 5.51 36.78 -17.87
N LEU A 34 5.74 36.82 -19.19
CA LEU A 34 4.72 37.28 -20.14
C LEU A 34 3.50 36.35 -20.21
N ASN A 35 3.67 35.10 -19.79
CA ASN A 35 2.64 34.06 -19.77
C ASN A 35 2.24 33.66 -18.35
N ASP A 36 2.37 34.54 -17.35
CA ASP A 36 1.80 34.21 -16.02
C ASP A 36 0.27 34.13 -16.14
N SER A 37 -0.21 32.89 -16.22
CA SER A 37 -1.62 32.56 -16.33
C SER A 37 -2.18 32.02 -15.02
N ASN A 38 -1.49 32.24 -13.89
CA ASN A 38 -1.96 31.81 -12.58
C ASN A 38 -2.88 32.91 -11.98
N PRO A 39 -4.21 32.75 -12.02
CA PRO A 39 -5.14 33.79 -11.57
C PRO A 39 -4.96 34.17 -10.10
N THR A 40 -4.47 33.24 -9.27
CA THR A 40 -4.29 33.48 -7.84
C THR A 40 -3.17 34.49 -7.54
N ARG A 41 -2.15 34.60 -8.40
CA ARG A 41 -1.09 35.62 -8.29
C ARG A 41 -1.58 37.03 -8.61
N HIS A 42 -2.70 37.12 -9.32
CA HIS A 42 -3.32 38.37 -9.73
C HIS A 42 -4.51 38.77 -8.84
N GLY A 43 -4.69 38.11 -7.70
CA GLY A 43 -5.80 38.40 -6.77
C GLY A 43 -7.17 38.03 -7.30
N LEU A 44 -7.24 37.16 -8.32
CA LEU A 44 -8.49 36.68 -8.92
C LEU A 44 -8.99 35.38 -8.28
N ALA A 45 -8.36 34.93 -7.19
CA ALA A 45 -8.82 33.78 -6.43
C ALA A 45 -10.14 34.08 -5.71
N PRO A 46 -11.10 33.14 -5.68
CA PRO A 46 -12.33 33.28 -4.91
C PRO A 46 -12.04 33.23 -3.40
N ALA A 47 -12.94 33.78 -2.59
CA ALA A 47 -12.78 33.83 -1.13
C ALA A 47 -12.81 32.44 -0.48
N GLU A 48 -13.46 31.47 -1.13
CA GLU A 48 -13.60 30.08 -0.71
C GLU A 48 -12.30 29.29 -0.82
N VAL A 49 -11.38 29.73 -1.69
CA VAL A 49 -10.05 29.12 -1.88
C VAL A 49 -9.00 30.23 -1.85
N PRO A 50 -8.77 30.85 -0.68
CA PRO A 50 -7.87 31.99 -0.56
C PRO A 50 -6.42 31.52 -0.66
N GLY A 51 -5.57 32.34 -1.28
CA GLY A 51 -4.13 32.10 -1.35
C GLY A 51 -3.57 32.23 -2.75
N VAL A 52 -2.25 32.07 -2.85
CA VAL A 52 -1.53 32.01 -4.12
C VAL A 52 -1.14 30.56 -4.36
N TYR A 53 -1.73 29.96 -5.39
CA TYR A 53 -1.39 28.61 -5.81
C TYR A 53 0.06 28.58 -6.31
N ALA A 54 0.83 27.61 -5.82
CA ALA A 54 2.16 27.31 -6.29
C ALA A 54 2.22 25.82 -6.62
N ALA A 55 2.32 25.51 -7.92
CA ALA A 55 2.50 24.14 -8.37
C ALA A 55 3.80 23.57 -7.81
N ASP A 56 3.68 22.45 -7.09
CA ASP A 56 4.77 21.59 -6.66
C ASP A 56 4.34 20.15 -6.99
N PRO A 57 5.06 19.43 -7.88
CA PRO A 57 4.68 18.09 -8.31
C PRO A 57 4.58 17.11 -7.13
N ARG A 58 5.36 17.34 -6.07
CA ARG A 58 5.38 16.48 -4.88
C ARG A 58 4.27 16.81 -3.88
N GLY A 59 3.50 17.85 -4.15
CA GLY A 59 2.56 18.47 -3.22
C GLY A 59 3.23 19.54 -2.34
N PRO A 60 2.43 20.38 -1.65
CA PRO A 60 2.93 21.56 -0.96
C PRO A 60 4.05 21.23 0.03
N ARG A 61 5.18 21.94 -0.07
CA ARG A 61 6.35 21.72 0.78
C ARG A 61 6.03 21.71 2.28
N THR A 62 5.22 22.64 2.76
CA THR A 62 4.82 22.72 4.17
C THR A 62 4.06 21.48 4.63
N ALA A 63 3.27 20.88 3.74
CA ALA A 63 2.55 19.64 3.99
C ALA A 63 3.53 18.45 4.06
N ARG A 64 4.50 18.38 3.14
CA ARG A 64 5.57 17.37 3.18
C ARG A 64 6.44 17.48 4.42
N GLU A 65 6.79 18.69 4.86
CA GLU A 65 7.54 18.94 6.11
C GLU A 65 6.74 18.49 7.34
N ALA A 66 5.43 18.77 7.39
CA ALA A 66 4.57 18.30 8.47
C ALA A 66 4.48 16.76 8.51
N LEU A 67 4.36 16.12 7.35
CA LEU A 67 4.36 14.66 7.23
C LEU A 67 5.72 14.08 7.65
N ALA A 68 6.83 14.63 7.15
CA ALA A 68 8.17 14.19 7.53
C ALA A 68 8.42 14.31 9.03
N ALA A 69 7.97 15.40 9.67
CA ALA A 69 8.06 15.57 11.12
C ALA A 69 7.20 14.55 11.88
N PHE A 70 6.02 14.21 11.37
CA PHE A 70 5.16 13.17 11.95
C PHE A 70 5.81 11.78 11.86
N LEU A 71 6.28 11.39 10.67
CA LEU A 71 6.98 10.13 10.45
C LEU A 71 8.31 10.08 11.24
N GLY A 72 8.95 11.24 11.41
CA GLY A 72 10.15 11.48 12.20
C GLY A 72 10.06 11.08 13.67
N ARG A 73 8.85 10.92 14.21
CA ARG A 73 8.61 10.51 15.60
C ARG A 73 8.98 9.04 15.85
N THR A 74 8.88 8.20 14.82
CA THR A 74 9.16 6.76 14.91
C THR A 74 10.33 6.33 14.04
N ARG A 75 10.74 7.15 13.06
CA ARG A 75 11.87 6.86 12.16
C ARG A 75 12.76 8.07 11.98
N ALA A 76 14.07 7.91 12.16
CA ALA A 76 15.01 9.00 12.01
C ALA A 76 15.30 9.32 10.53
N GLY A 77 15.44 10.60 10.20
CA GLY A 77 15.96 11.04 8.91
C GLY A 77 14.98 10.98 7.73
N VAL A 78 13.68 11.10 7.99
CA VAL A 78 12.68 11.26 6.92
C VAL A 78 12.88 12.62 6.25
N ASP A 79 13.21 12.59 4.97
CA ASP A 79 13.48 13.79 4.16
C ASP A 79 12.21 14.22 3.42
N PRO A 80 11.66 15.43 3.67
CA PRO A 80 10.46 15.90 2.97
C PRO A 80 10.65 16.00 1.45
N GLU A 81 11.90 16.11 0.95
CA GLU A 81 12.18 16.11 -0.48
C GLU A 81 12.01 14.73 -1.12
N ARG A 82 11.89 13.67 -0.33
CA ARG A 82 11.68 12.29 -0.80
C ARG A 82 10.24 11.80 -0.62
N LEU A 83 9.32 12.73 -0.36
CA LEU A 83 7.90 12.46 -0.16
C LEU A 83 7.09 13.02 -1.33
N TYR A 84 6.16 12.22 -1.85
CA TYR A 84 5.11 12.68 -2.76
C TYR A 84 3.77 12.55 -2.04
N LEU A 85 2.96 13.59 -2.09
CA LEU A 85 1.57 13.58 -1.62
C LEU A 85 0.63 13.38 -2.80
N LEU A 86 -0.34 12.48 -2.64
CA LEU A 86 -1.28 12.12 -3.69
C LEU A 86 -2.59 11.59 -3.09
N SER A 87 -3.60 11.30 -3.92
CA SER A 87 -4.95 11.04 -3.44
C SER A 87 -5.12 9.64 -2.84
N SER A 88 -4.26 8.68 -3.18
CA SER A 88 -4.33 7.30 -2.66
C SER A 88 -3.09 6.47 -2.98
N THR A 89 -2.91 5.34 -2.29
CA THR A 89 -1.89 4.34 -2.66
C THR A 89 -2.18 3.66 -3.99
N SER A 90 -3.45 3.58 -4.42
CA SER A 90 -3.82 3.10 -5.76
C SER A 90 -3.24 3.98 -6.88
N GLU A 91 -3.28 5.30 -6.69
CA GLU A 91 -2.63 6.25 -7.59
C GLU A 91 -1.10 6.12 -7.52
N ALA A 92 -0.53 5.86 -6.34
CA ALA A 92 0.91 5.57 -6.20
C ALA A 92 1.32 4.35 -7.02
N TYR A 93 0.58 3.24 -6.94
CA TYR A 93 0.87 2.07 -7.76
C TYR A 93 0.89 2.40 -9.25
N SER A 94 -0.10 3.14 -9.75
CA SER A 94 -0.15 3.55 -11.16
C SER A 94 1.08 4.38 -11.55
N TRP A 95 1.49 5.34 -10.72
CA TRP A 95 2.68 6.16 -10.97
C TRP A 95 3.96 5.36 -10.94
N LEU A 96 4.12 4.46 -9.97
CA LEU A 96 5.32 3.64 -9.84
C LEU A 96 5.44 2.61 -10.96
N ILE A 97 4.32 2.06 -11.43
CA ILE A 97 4.31 1.19 -12.61
C ILE A 97 4.66 1.99 -13.87
N LYS A 98 4.14 3.22 -14.04
CA LYS A 98 4.57 4.14 -15.12
C LYS A 98 6.06 4.47 -15.07
N LEU A 99 6.60 4.67 -13.86
CA LEU A 99 8.00 5.03 -13.60
C LEU A 99 8.96 3.89 -13.95
N LEU A 100 8.59 2.65 -13.63
CA LEU A 100 9.52 1.51 -13.65
C LEU A 100 9.36 0.62 -14.89
N CYS A 101 8.16 0.55 -15.45
CA CYS A 101 7.80 -0.41 -16.49
C CYS A 101 7.50 0.27 -17.84
N ASP A 102 7.95 -0.33 -18.93
CA ASP A 102 7.37 -0.12 -20.26
C ASP A 102 6.20 -1.09 -20.51
N ALA A 103 5.45 -0.91 -21.59
CA ALA A 103 4.39 -1.85 -21.95
C ALA A 103 4.97 -3.26 -22.20
N GLY A 104 4.38 -4.29 -21.59
CA GLY A 104 4.84 -5.69 -21.64
C GLY A 104 5.88 -6.08 -20.57
N ASP A 105 6.41 -5.12 -19.81
CA ASP A 105 7.15 -5.42 -18.58
C ASP A 105 6.23 -6.03 -17.51
N ALA A 106 6.81 -6.49 -16.41
CA ALA A 106 6.09 -7.08 -15.30
C ALA A 106 6.46 -6.50 -13.93
N VAL A 107 5.51 -6.59 -13.00
CA VAL A 107 5.73 -6.45 -11.56
C VAL A 107 5.41 -7.77 -10.86
N LEU A 108 6.15 -8.08 -9.79
CA LEU A 108 5.84 -9.21 -8.92
C LEU A 108 4.87 -8.79 -7.82
N ALA A 109 3.86 -9.61 -7.54
CA ALA A 109 2.86 -9.35 -6.50
C ALA A 109 2.54 -10.61 -5.69
N PRO A 110 2.24 -10.49 -4.38
CA PRO A 110 1.97 -11.65 -3.54
C PRO A 110 0.62 -12.28 -3.86
N LYS A 111 0.55 -13.61 -3.75
CA LYS A 111 -0.70 -14.38 -3.64
C LYS A 111 -0.59 -15.35 -2.44
N PRO A 112 -1.58 -15.42 -1.53
CA PRO A 112 -2.79 -14.61 -1.47
C PRO A 112 -2.50 -13.12 -1.21
N GLY A 113 -3.21 -12.23 -1.90
CA GLY A 113 -2.87 -10.81 -1.89
C GLY A 113 -4.02 -9.88 -2.25
N TYR A 114 -3.68 -8.60 -2.39
CA TYR A 114 -4.65 -7.56 -2.70
C TYR A 114 -4.92 -7.51 -4.22
N PRO A 115 -6.14 -7.85 -4.68
CA PRO A 115 -6.42 -8.05 -6.12
C PRO A 115 -6.29 -6.77 -6.96
N LEU A 116 -6.23 -5.59 -6.32
CA LEU A 116 -6.14 -4.32 -7.02
C LEU A 116 -4.82 -4.16 -7.80
N ILE A 117 -3.73 -4.78 -7.35
CA ILE A 117 -2.41 -4.63 -7.99
C ILE A 117 -2.46 -5.13 -9.44
N GLU A 118 -3.03 -6.31 -9.67
CA GLU A 118 -3.19 -6.89 -11.01
C GLU A 118 -4.06 -6.00 -11.90
N SER A 119 -5.17 -5.47 -11.35
CA SER A 119 -6.04 -4.57 -12.10
C SER A 119 -5.34 -3.26 -12.49
N ILE A 120 -4.54 -2.68 -11.60
CA ILE A 120 -3.79 -1.44 -11.88
C ILE A 120 -2.69 -1.73 -12.90
N ALA A 121 -1.91 -2.80 -12.74
CA ALA A 121 -0.87 -3.18 -13.70
C ALA A 121 -1.44 -3.33 -15.11
N ARG A 122 -2.59 -4.00 -15.24
CA ARG A 122 -3.29 -4.15 -16.53
C ARG A 122 -3.69 -2.81 -17.15
N LEU A 123 -4.14 -1.84 -16.35
CA LEU A 123 -4.45 -0.48 -16.85
C LEU A 123 -3.21 0.24 -17.40
N GLU A 124 -2.01 -0.16 -16.95
CA GLU A 124 -0.73 0.39 -17.39
C GLU A 124 -0.06 -0.41 -18.53
N CYS A 125 -0.75 -1.43 -19.07
CA CYS A 125 -0.20 -2.39 -20.04
C CYS A 125 1.01 -3.18 -19.50
N VAL A 126 0.99 -3.50 -18.20
CA VAL A 126 2.04 -4.23 -17.47
C VAL A 126 1.44 -5.50 -16.87
N ASP A 127 2.20 -6.59 -16.88
CA ASP A 127 1.77 -7.84 -16.28
C ASP A 127 2.02 -7.85 -14.76
N ALA A 128 1.14 -8.51 -14.02
CA ALA A 128 1.39 -8.86 -12.62
C ALA A 128 1.71 -10.35 -12.52
N ILE A 129 2.96 -10.70 -12.22
CA ILE A 129 3.39 -12.08 -12.00
C ILE A 129 3.27 -12.38 -10.50
N ALA A 130 2.55 -13.45 -10.17
CA ALA A 130 2.35 -13.84 -8.78
C ALA A 130 3.60 -14.53 -8.21
N TYR A 131 3.92 -14.23 -6.95
CA TYR A 131 4.74 -15.09 -6.09
C TYR A 131 3.92 -15.57 -4.89
N GLN A 132 4.20 -16.75 -4.37
CA GLN A 132 3.37 -17.37 -3.33
C GLN A 132 3.78 -16.97 -1.91
N LEU A 133 2.78 -16.84 -1.06
CA LEU A 133 2.90 -16.95 0.38
C LEU A 133 2.51 -18.38 0.81
N GLY A 134 3.42 -19.06 1.50
CA GLY A 134 3.16 -20.37 2.10
C GLY A 134 2.57 -20.24 3.51
N PHE A 135 1.66 -21.13 3.87
CA PHE A 135 1.11 -21.23 5.23
C PHE A 135 1.49 -22.56 5.88
N ASP A 136 2.30 -22.50 6.94
CA ASP A 136 2.63 -23.63 7.82
C ASP A 136 2.55 -23.18 9.29
N GLY A 137 1.32 -22.90 9.74
CA GLY A 137 1.05 -22.28 11.05
C GLY A 137 1.34 -20.77 11.13
N SER A 138 2.23 -20.27 10.26
CA SER A 138 2.38 -18.86 9.93
C SER A 138 2.55 -18.68 8.43
N TRP A 139 2.13 -17.52 7.94
CA TRP A 139 2.37 -17.10 6.57
C TRP A 139 3.81 -16.63 6.38
N THR A 140 4.45 -17.10 5.31
CA THR A 140 5.81 -16.73 4.92
C THR A 140 5.91 -16.58 3.40
N ILE A 141 6.82 -15.75 2.93
CA ILE A 141 7.11 -15.58 1.50
C ILE A 141 7.91 -16.78 1.00
N ASP A 142 7.49 -17.40 -0.11
CA ASP A 142 8.30 -18.42 -0.78
C ASP A 142 9.48 -17.77 -1.52
N LEU A 143 10.58 -17.57 -0.79
CA LEU A 143 11.81 -16.97 -1.30
C LEU A 143 12.48 -17.81 -2.40
N ALA A 144 12.27 -19.14 -2.39
CA ALA A 144 12.85 -20.02 -3.38
C ALA A 144 12.11 -19.91 -4.71
N GLU A 145 10.78 -19.86 -4.67
CA GLU A 145 9.97 -19.56 -5.85
C GLU A 145 10.28 -18.18 -6.41
N LEU A 146 10.38 -17.16 -5.54
CA LEU A 146 10.70 -15.81 -5.96
C LEU A 146 12.02 -15.74 -6.73
N ALA A 147 13.07 -16.40 -6.22
CA ALA A 147 14.35 -16.51 -6.90
C ALA A 147 14.21 -17.22 -8.26
N ARG A 148 13.47 -18.34 -8.31
CA ARG A 148 13.22 -19.08 -9.56
C ARG A 148 12.49 -18.25 -10.61
N ILE A 149 11.55 -17.38 -10.21
CA ILE A 149 10.85 -16.47 -11.13
C ILE A 149 11.83 -15.43 -11.70
N LEU A 150 12.65 -14.82 -10.83
CA LEU A 150 13.64 -13.80 -11.20
C LEU A 150 14.79 -14.35 -12.07
N ASP A 151 15.18 -15.60 -11.86
CA ASP A 151 16.16 -16.32 -12.69
C ASP A 151 15.54 -16.94 -13.97
N GLY A 152 14.20 -16.93 -14.05
CA GLY A 152 13.44 -17.55 -15.11
C GLY A 152 13.34 -16.71 -16.39
N PRO A 153 12.56 -17.17 -17.38
CA PRO A 153 12.40 -16.48 -18.67
C PRO A 153 11.76 -15.08 -18.54
N ASP A 154 10.92 -14.87 -17.52
CA ASP A 154 10.31 -13.57 -17.23
C ASP A 154 11.23 -12.63 -16.43
N GLY A 155 12.31 -13.14 -15.83
CA GLY A 155 13.27 -12.37 -15.03
C GLY A 155 13.69 -11.04 -15.66
N PRO A 156 14.17 -11.04 -16.92
CA PRO A 156 14.63 -9.83 -17.60
C PRO A 156 13.57 -8.75 -17.84
N ARG A 157 12.27 -9.04 -17.70
CA ARG A 157 11.18 -8.05 -17.86
C ARG A 157 10.53 -7.64 -16.54
N ILE A 158 10.93 -8.23 -15.42
CA ILE A 158 10.46 -7.84 -14.09
C ILE A 158 11.18 -6.55 -13.68
N ARG A 159 10.41 -5.58 -13.18
CA ARG A 159 10.92 -4.23 -12.83
C ARG A 159 10.72 -3.86 -11.37
N ALA A 160 9.67 -4.39 -10.77
CA ALA A 160 9.36 -4.13 -9.37
C ALA A 160 8.90 -5.39 -8.65
N LEU A 161 9.23 -5.47 -7.36
CA LEU A 161 8.64 -6.39 -6.41
C LEU A 161 7.70 -5.62 -5.48
N VAL A 162 6.40 -5.91 -5.56
CA VAL A 162 5.41 -5.39 -4.62
C VAL A 162 5.37 -6.29 -3.39
N VAL A 163 5.49 -5.67 -2.21
CA VAL A 163 5.39 -6.34 -0.90
C VAL A 163 4.37 -5.59 -0.06
N ILE A 164 3.38 -6.31 0.47
CA ILE A 164 2.35 -5.72 1.35
C ILE A 164 2.70 -6.09 2.80
N ASN A 165 2.88 -5.09 3.67
CA ASN A 165 3.45 -5.28 5.00
C ASN A 165 2.66 -4.51 6.09
N PRO A 166 1.78 -5.17 6.85
CA PRO A 166 1.39 -6.57 6.76
C PRO A 166 0.47 -6.82 5.57
N ASN A 167 0.52 -8.05 5.05
CA ASN A 167 -0.23 -8.46 3.87
C ASN A 167 -1.76 -8.48 4.14
N ASN A 168 -2.55 -8.13 3.12
CA ASN A 168 -4.00 -8.30 3.12
C ASN A 168 -4.34 -9.35 2.04
N PRO A 169 -5.01 -10.47 2.39
CA PRO A 169 -5.80 -10.71 3.60
C PRO A 169 -5.09 -11.46 4.74
N THR A 170 -3.86 -11.93 4.55
CA THR A 170 -3.25 -12.91 5.46
C THR A 170 -2.82 -12.33 6.81
N GLY A 171 -2.64 -11.01 6.89
CA GLY A 171 -2.18 -10.30 8.08
C GLY A 171 -0.70 -10.50 8.40
N SER A 172 0.09 -11.11 7.52
CA SER A 172 1.48 -11.47 7.76
C SER A 172 2.44 -10.31 7.56
N TYR A 173 3.35 -10.08 8.50
CA TYR A 173 4.45 -9.13 8.34
C TYR A 173 5.66 -9.78 7.68
N VAL A 174 6.44 -8.97 6.95
CA VAL A 174 7.73 -9.38 6.40
C VAL A 174 8.73 -9.60 7.55
N LYS A 175 9.27 -10.81 7.64
CA LYS A 175 10.23 -11.19 8.68
C LYS A 175 11.64 -10.66 8.38
N PRO A 176 12.52 -10.53 9.40
CA PRO A 176 13.89 -10.06 9.18
C PRO A 176 14.68 -10.87 8.15
N VAL A 177 14.52 -12.20 8.16
CA VAL A 177 15.17 -13.11 7.20
C VAL A 177 14.62 -12.90 5.79
N GLU A 178 13.30 -12.78 5.66
CA GLU A 178 12.65 -12.50 4.38
C GLU A 178 13.11 -11.15 3.84
N ARG A 179 13.04 -10.07 4.64
CA ARG A 179 13.51 -8.74 4.25
C ARG A 179 14.95 -8.78 3.72
N ALA A 180 15.86 -9.42 4.44
CA ALA A 180 17.26 -9.52 4.02
C ALA A 180 17.38 -10.18 2.63
N ARG A 181 16.66 -11.29 2.41
CA ARG A 181 16.69 -12.00 1.14
C ARG A 181 15.98 -11.24 0.01
N LEU A 182 14.87 -10.57 0.29
CA LEU A 182 14.17 -9.72 -0.68
C LEU A 182 15.08 -8.59 -1.17
N VAL A 183 15.76 -7.89 -0.26
CA VAL A 183 16.70 -6.80 -0.60
C VAL A 183 17.85 -7.34 -1.45
N GLU A 184 18.38 -8.52 -1.10
CA GLU A 184 19.44 -9.18 -1.88
C GLU A 184 18.98 -9.50 -3.31
N LEU A 185 17.84 -10.19 -3.46
CA LEU A 185 17.25 -10.53 -4.76
C LEU A 185 16.99 -9.28 -5.61
N CYS A 186 16.34 -8.26 -5.04
CA CYS A 186 16.06 -7.02 -5.75
C CYS A 186 17.35 -6.35 -6.26
N ARG A 187 18.42 -6.34 -5.45
CA ARG A 187 19.73 -5.79 -5.82
C ARG A 187 20.43 -6.60 -6.92
N GLU A 188 20.39 -7.92 -6.84
CA GLU A 188 20.98 -8.84 -7.82
C GLU A 188 20.36 -8.63 -9.20
N HIS A 189 19.03 -8.54 -9.27
CA HIS A 189 18.27 -8.45 -10.52
C HIS A 189 17.99 -7.01 -10.98
N GLY A 190 18.33 -5.98 -10.20
CA GLY A 190 18.04 -4.58 -10.55
C GLY A 190 16.55 -4.24 -10.50
N VAL A 191 15.81 -4.92 -9.61
CA VAL A 191 14.36 -4.77 -9.40
C VAL A 191 14.14 -3.79 -8.24
N ALA A 192 13.21 -2.84 -8.41
CA ALA A 192 12.83 -1.93 -7.33
C ALA A 192 11.86 -2.59 -6.34
N LEU A 193 11.84 -2.13 -5.09
CA LEU A 193 10.86 -2.55 -4.10
C LEU A 193 9.70 -1.55 -4.01
N ILE A 194 8.46 -2.03 -4.05
CA ILE A 194 7.27 -1.24 -3.73
C ILE A 194 6.67 -1.84 -2.46
N ALA A 195 6.76 -1.14 -1.34
CA ALA A 195 6.29 -1.61 -0.04
C ALA A 195 4.97 -0.92 0.34
N ASP A 196 3.87 -1.65 0.40
CA ASP A 196 2.58 -1.12 0.86
C ASP A 196 2.41 -1.37 2.35
N GLU A 197 2.47 -0.30 3.12
CA GLU A 197 2.54 -0.32 4.58
C GLU A 197 1.33 0.31 5.26
N VAL A 198 0.21 0.46 4.52
CA VAL A 198 -1.00 1.11 5.06
C VAL A 198 -1.56 0.43 6.30
N PHE A 199 -1.25 -0.86 6.52
CA PHE A 199 -1.70 -1.61 7.69
C PHE A 199 -0.64 -1.75 8.79
N TYR A 200 0.56 -1.18 8.61
CA TYR A 200 1.72 -1.50 9.44
C TYR A 200 1.49 -1.26 10.93
N ASP A 201 0.75 -0.22 11.30
CA ASP A 201 0.52 0.14 12.70
C ASP A 201 -0.57 -0.72 13.39
N TYR A 202 -1.20 -1.66 12.67
CA TYR A 202 -2.23 -2.56 13.20
C TYR A 202 -1.67 -3.92 13.62
N ALA A 203 -0.61 -3.94 14.44
CA ALA A 203 -0.05 -5.19 14.94
C ALA A 203 -1.01 -5.93 15.91
N LEU A 204 -1.21 -7.22 15.65
CA LEU A 204 -1.99 -8.15 16.48
C LEU A 204 -1.06 -9.05 17.30
N GLU A 205 0.05 -9.49 16.69
CA GLU A 205 1.10 -10.29 17.31
C GLU A 205 2.47 -9.65 17.07
N PRO A 206 2.90 -8.69 17.90
CA PRO A 206 4.22 -8.09 17.79
C PRO A 206 5.34 -9.12 17.96
N PHE A 207 6.42 -8.97 17.20
CA PHE A 207 7.62 -9.81 17.29
C PHE A 207 8.89 -8.97 17.13
N ASP A 208 10.00 -9.49 17.64
CA ASP A 208 11.29 -8.80 17.61
C ASP A 208 11.80 -8.64 16.17
N GLY A 209 12.31 -7.45 15.87
CA GLY A 209 12.85 -7.13 14.54
C GLY A 209 11.78 -6.79 13.49
N ASN A 210 10.49 -6.70 13.85
CA ASN A 210 9.49 -6.13 12.95
C ASN A 210 9.87 -4.69 12.58
N ALA A 211 9.97 -4.41 11.29
CA ALA A 211 10.41 -3.11 10.78
C ALA A 211 9.71 -2.76 9.46
N ARG A 212 9.51 -1.47 9.25
CA ARG A 212 9.10 -0.91 7.96
C ARG A 212 10.23 -1.05 6.93
N LEU A 213 9.84 -1.19 5.68
CA LEU A 213 10.70 -1.09 4.49
C LEU A 213 10.91 0.39 4.11
N ALA A 214 10.05 1.30 4.58
CA ALA A 214 10.25 2.74 4.44
C ALA A 214 11.59 3.19 5.03
N GLY A 215 12.50 3.68 4.19
CA GLY A 215 13.85 4.08 4.56
C GLY A 215 14.93 3.01 4.29
N GLU A 216 14.59 1.92 3.60
CA GLU A 216 15.56 0.94 3.09
C GLU A 216 16.66 1.62 2.26
N ARG A 217 17.91 1.18 2.44
CA ARG A 217 19.10 1.81 1.84
C ARG A 217 19.80 0.93 0.82
N GLY A 218 19.57 -0.39 0.85
CA GLY A 218 20.24 -1.38 0.01
C GLY A 218 19.69 -1.45 -1.42
N VAL A 219 18.44 -1.05 -1.64
CA VAL A 219 17.78 -1.07 -2.95
C VAL A 219 16.78 0.08 -3.08
N LEU A 220 16.53 0.55 -4.31
CA LEU A 220 15.50 1.55 -4.57
C LEU A 220 14.14 1.03 -4.08
N THR A 221 13.57 1.76 -3.13
CA THR A 221 12.37 1.37 -2.41
C THR A 221 11.38 2.52 -2.36
N PHE A 222 10.14 2.23 -2.74
CA PHE A 222 9.00 3.12 -2.67
C PHE A 222 8.03 2.60 -1.61
N ALA A 223 7.99 3.24 -0.44
CA ALA A 223 7.05 2.88 0.61
C ALA A 223 5.75 3.69 0.47
N LEU A 224 4.62 3.00 0.53
CA LEU A 224 3.27 3.54 0.37
C LEU A 224 2.55 3.49 1.71
N ASP A 225 1.98 4.62 2.12
CA ASP A 225 1.11 4.68 3.29
C ASP A 225 0.09 5.82 3.10
N GLY A 226 -0.88 5.97 4.00
CA GLY A 226 -1.94 6.94 3.83
C GLY A 226 -2.99 6.95 4.94
N PHE A 227 -3.83 7.98 4.91
CA PHE A 227 -4.88 8.16 5.92
C PHE A 227 -6.06 7.20 5.81
N SER A 228 -6.19 6.48 4.70
CA SER A 228 -7.29 5.53 4.52
C SER A 228 -7.40 4.54 5.67
N LYS A 229 -6.27 4.08 6.19
CA LYS A 229 -6.20 3.14 7.32
C LYS A 229 -5.82 3.87 8.60
N MET A 230 -4.76 4.68 8.59
CA MET A 230 -4.29 5.43 9.76
C MET A 230 -5.37 6.29 10.45
N LEU A 231 -6.35 6.82 9.71
CA LEU A 231 -7.51 7.54 10.27
C LEU A 231 -8.82 6.76 10.24
N ALA A 232 -8.82 5.51 9.75
CA ALA A 232 -10.02 4.77 9.36
C ALA A 232 -10.98 5.62 8.51
N ALA A 233 -10.41 6.45 7.63
CA ALA A 233 -11.12 7.42 6.82
C ALA A 233 -10.73 7.25 5.34
N PRO A 234 -11.23 6.21 4.64
CA PRO A 234 -10.91 5.98 3.23
C PRO A 234 -11.36 7.13 2.30
N HIS A 235 -12.24 8.00 2.77
CA HIS A 235 -12.70 9.21 2.09
C HIS A 235 -11.79 10.44 2.32
N ALA A 236 -10.78 10.36 3.19
CA ALA A 236 -9.83 11.45 3.39
C ALA A 236 -8.94 11.70 2.17
N LYS A 237 -8.75 10.67 1.33
CA LYS A 237 -8.03 10.73 0.05
C LYS A 237 -6.67 11.44 0.13
N VAL A 238 -5.85 10.96 1.07
CA VAL A 238 -4.42 11.31 1.16
C VAL A 238 -3.62 10.03 1.34
N GLY A 239 -2.70 9.81 0.43
CA GLY A 239 -1.61 8.84 0.52
C GLY A 239 -0.29 9.50 0.21
N TRP A 240 0.80 8.79 0.45
CA TRP A 240 2.13 9.26 0.10
C TRP A 240 3.03 8.14 -0.39
N ILE A 241 4.04 8.54 -1.18
CA ILE A 241 5.18 7.72 -1.55
C ILE A 241 6.39 8.26 -0.81
N GLU A 242 7.08 7.41 -0.05
CA GLU A 242 8.41 7.69 0.48
C GLU A 242 9.48 6.96 -0.34
N VAL A 243 10.41 7.71 -0.92
CA VAL A 243 11.48 7.18 -1.76
C VAL A 243 12.76 7.00 -0.95
N SER A 244 13.33 5.81 -1.00
CA SER A 244 14.57 5.45 -0.29
C SER A 244 15.42 4.48 -1.12
N GLY A 245 16.68 4.30 -0.75
CA GLY A 245 17.63 3.44 -1.48
C GLY A 245 18.99 4.09 -1.77
N PRO A 246 19.80 3.47 -2.65
CA PRO A 246 21.07 4.03 -3.10
C PRO A 246 20.89 5.42 -3.72
N ARG A 247 21.78 6.35 -3.40
CA ARG A 247 21.63 7.77 -3.76
C ARG A 247 21.40 7.99 -5.25
N ALA A 248 22.17 7.34 -6.12
CA ALA A 248 22.06 7.52 -7.56
C ALA A 248 20.68 7.07 -8.10
N ASP A 249 20.16 5.95 -7.61
CA ASP A 249 18.85 5.43 -8.02
C ASP A 249 17.72 6.33 -7.48
N VAL A 250 17.85 6.83 -6.25
CA VAL A 250 16.89 7.78 -5.66
C VAL A 250 16.86 9.10 -6.43
N ASP A 251 18.03 9.69 -6.71
CA ASP A 251 18.12 10.96 -7.42
C ASP A 251 17.47 10.86 -8.82
N GLU A 252 17.69 9.75 -9.53
CA GLU A 252 17.06 9.49 -10.83
C GLU A 252 15.55 9.19 -10.72
N ALA A 253 15.14 8.42 -9.71
CA ALA A 253 13.73 8.13 -9.45
C ALA A 253 12.94 9.40 -9.16
N LEU A 254 13.47 10.29 -8.30
CA LEU A 254 12.83 11.57 -7.98
C LEU A 254 12.69 12.44 -9.23
N ARG A 255 13.75 12.54 -10.04
CA ARG A 255 13.72 13.33 -11.28
C ARG A 255 12.65 12.85 -12.27
N ARG A 256 12.45 11.53 -12.40
CA ARG A 256 11.44 10.95 -13.31
C ARG A 256 10.04 10.95 -12.71
N LEU A 257 9.92 10.74 -11.41
CA LEU A 257 8.64 10.78 -10.71
C LEU A 257 8.09 12.21 -10.64
N ASP A 258 8.95 13.23 -10.56
CA ASP A 258 8.55 14.63 -10.73
C ASP A 258 7.87 14.88 -12.09
N VAL A 259 8.35 14.27 -13.18
CA VAL A 259 7.71 14.39 -14.51
C VAL A 259 6.29 13.83 -14.47
N ILE A 260 6.11 12.62 -13.93
CA ILE A 260 4.78 12.03 -13.77
C ILE A 260 3.92 12.93 -12.91
N ALA A 261 4.43 13.34 -11.75
CA ALA A 261 3.64 14.06 -10.76
C ALA A 261 3.26 15.48 -11.22
N ASP A 262 4.08 16.13 -12.03
CA ASP A 262 3.80 17.44 -12.64
C ASP A 262 2.68 17.36 -13.69
N ASP A 263 2.49 16.22 -14.37
CA ASP A 263 1.37 16.03 -15.29
C ASP A 263 0.01 15.94 -14.56
N TYR A 264 0.02 15.56 -13.27
CA TYR A 264 -1.20 15.44 -12.46
C TYR A 264 -1.44 16.62 -11.50
N LEU A 265 -0.38 17.14 -10.88
CA LEU A 265 -0.42 18.10 -9.76
C LEU A 265 -1.48 17.72 -8.72
N PRO A 266 -1.41 16.51 -8.14
CA PRO A 266 -2.59 15.85 -7.58
C PRO A 266 -3.06 16.41 -6.24
N MET A 267 -2.20 17.14 -5.52
CA MET A 267 -2.47 17.50 -4.14
C MET A 267 -3.22 18.83 -4.02
N SER A 268 -4.46 18.76 -3.54
CA SER A 268 -5.29 19.93 -3.24
C SER A 268 -4.76 20.72 -2.04
N ASP A 269 -4.57 22.03 -2.19
CA ASP A 269 -4.21 22.95 -1.09
C ASP A 269 -5.25 22.95 0.04
N LEU A 270 -6.53 22.71 -0.26
CA LEU A 270 -7.58 22.60 0.75
C LEU A 270 -7.35 21.40 1.68
N ILE A 271 -6.96 20.26 1.10
CA ILE A 271 -6.66 19.04 1.86
C ILE A 271 -5.31 19.18 2.56
N ALA A 272 -4.31 19.72 1.86
CA ALA A 272 -2.96 19.95 2.40
C ALA A 272 -3.00 20.89 3.62
N GLY A 273 -3.84 21.93 3.60
CA GLY A 273 -4.05 22.82 4.74
C GLY A 273 -4.65 22.13 5.97
N ARG A 274 -5.31 20.98 5.81
CA ARG A 274 -5.85 20.16 6.91
C ARG A 274 -4.87 19.10 7.41
N LEU A 275 -3.76 18.88 6.70
CA LEU A 275 -2.81 17.82 6.99
C LEU A 275 -2.28 17.84 8.44
N PRO A 276 -1.89 18.98 9.04
CA PRO A 276 -1.43 18.99 10.43
C PRO A 276 -2.47 18.48 11.43
N ALA A 277 -3.75 18.83 11.24
CA ALA A 277 -4.84 18.37 12.11
C ALA A 277 -5.13 16.87 11.92
N LEU A 278 -5.06 16.38 10.68
CA LEU A 278 -5.20 14.96 10.35
C LEU A 278 -4.07 14.13 10.99
N LEU A 279 -2.82 14.58 10.86
CA LEU A 279 -1.66 13.93 11.49
C LEU A 279 -1.75 13.94 13.03
N ALA A 280 -2.28 15.01 13.63
CA ALA A 280 -2.49 15.07 15.08
C ALA A 280 -3.52 14.04 15.59
N ALA A 281 -4.55 13.74 14.79
CA ALA A 281 -5.58 12.75 15.13
C ALA A 281 -5.14 11.30 14.89
N ALA A 282 -4.18 11.07 13.99
CA ALA A 282 -3.74 9.75 13.53
C ALA A 282 -3.46 8.73 14.63
N SER A 283 -2.61 9.08 15.60
CA SER A 283 -2.20 8.14 16.64
C SER A 283 -3.37 7.71 17.55
N GLY A 284 -4.23 8.66 17.94
CA GLY A 284 -5.41 8.36 18.76
C GLY A 284 -6.42 7.50 18.01
N GLN A 285 -6.63 7.76 16.73
CA GLN A 285 -7.55 7.00 15.89
C GLN A 285 -7.03 5.58 15.61
N THR A 286 -5.74 5.44 15.31
CA THR A 286 -5.08 4.14 15.12
C THR A 286 -5.20 3.30 16.39
N ALA A 287 -4.94 3.88 17.58
CA ALA A 287 -5.07 3.18 18.85
C ALA A 287 -6.50 2.69 19.12
N ARG A 288 -7.51 3.54 18.87
CA ARG A 288 -8.93 3.18 19.02
C ARG A 288 -9.33 2.00 18.14
N VAL A 289 -8.92 2.02 16.87
CA VAL A 289 -9.20 0.94 15.93
C VAL A 289 -8.43 -0.32 16.32
N GLY A 290 -7.16 -0.21 16.72
CA GLY A 290 -6.35 -1.33 17.19
C GLY A 290 -6.91 -2.00 18.45
N GLU A 291 -7.53 -1.25 19.37
CA GLU A 291 -8.26 -1.82 20.50
C GLU A 291 -9.48 -2.62 20.05
N ARG A 292 -10.29 -2.06 19.15
CA ARG A 292 -11.46 -2.75 18.57
C ARG A 292 -11.07 -4.08 17.93
N VAL A 293 -10.08 -4.04 17.04
CA VAL A 293 -9.63 -5.20 16.27
C VAL A 293 -9.10 -6.29 17.19
N ARG A 294 -8.22 -5.97 18.15
CA ARG A 294 -7.70 -6.95 19.13
C ARG A 294 -8.80 -7.52 20.03
N GLY A 295 -9.75 -6.69 20.46
CA GLY A 295 -10.89 -7.14 21.25
C GLY A 295 -11.78 -8.13 20.52
N ASN A 296 -12.07 -7.87 19.24
CA ASN A 296 -12.84 -8.76 18.39
C ASN A 296 -12.08 -10.04 18.06
N LEU A 297 -10.77 -9.99 17.79
CA LEU A 297 -9.96 -11.19 17.58
C LEU A 297 -9.95 -12.09 18.83
N ALA A 298 -9.77 -11.52 20.03
CA ALA A 298 -9.84 -12.27 21.27
C ALA A 298 -11.23 -12.89 21.51
N ALA A 299 -12.30 -12.22 21.07
CA ALA A 299 -13.65 -12.78 21.12
C ALA A 299 -13.83 -13.93 20.13
N LEU A 300 -13.29 -13.81 18.91
CA LEU A 300 -13.30 -14.87 17.91
C LEU A 300 -12.65 -16.13 18.47
N HIS A 301 -11.42 -16.06 19.01
CA HIS A 301 -10.74 -17.23 19.58
C HIS A 301 -11.59 -17.92 20.65
N ARG A 302 -12.16 -17.17 21.60
CA ARG A 302 -13.04 -17.76 22.63
C ARG A 302 -14.29 -18.43 22.06
N MET A 303 -14.84 -17.92 20.96
CA MET A 303 -16.02 -18.50 20.32
C MET A 303 -15.67 -19.78 19.55
N LEU A 304 -14.52 -19.81 18.88
CA LEU A 304 -14.01 -21.01 18.21
C LEU A 304 -13.66 -22.10 19.23
N ASP A 305 -12.95 -21.75 20.31
CA ASP A 305 -12.60 -22.69 21.40
C ASP A 305 -13.84 -23.28 22.09
N ALA A 306 -14.96 -22.55 22.11
CA ALA A 306 -16.20 -22.97 22.72
C ALA A 306 -17.15 -23.72 21.77
N ASP A 307 -16.87 -23.75 20.46
CA ASP A 307 -17.71 -24.44 19.48
C ASP A 307 -17.42 -25.94 19.48
N PRO A 308 -18.35 -26.79 19.93
CA PRO A 308 -18.11 -28.23 20.03
C PRO A 308 -17.95 -28.92 18.68
N ALA A 309 -18.44 -28.30 17.59
CA ALA A 309 -18.30 -28.87 16.25
C ALA A 309 -16.85 -28.77 15.74
N GLY A 310 -16.12 -27.72 16.13
CA GLY A 310 -14.71 -27.53 15.77
C GLY A 310 -14.45 -27.49 14.26
N LEU A 311 -15.45 -27.13 13.45
CA LEU A 311 -15.37 -27.15 11.99
C LEU A 311 -14.76 -25.87 11.41
N VAL A 312 -14.75 -24.79 12.19
CA VAL A 312 -14.22 -23.49 11.78
C VAL A 312 -12.99 -23.17 12.61
N ASP A 313 -11.95 -22.71 11.92
CA ASP A 313 -10.70 -22.26 12.50
C ASP A 313 -10.34 -20.87 11.95
N VAL A 314 -9.41 -20.17 12.57
CA VAL A 314 -8.88 -18.90 12.08
C VAL A 314 -7.40 -19.06 11.72
N LEU A 315 -7.03 -18.65 10.51
CA LEU A 315 -5.62 -18.62 10.13
C LEU A 315 -4.93 -17.51 10.92
N ARG A 316 -3.77 -17.85 11.49
CA ARG A 316 -2.94 -16.92 12.26
C ARG A 316 -2.67 -15.65 11.45
N ALA A 317 -3.00 -14.50 12.03
CA ALA A 317 -2.79 -13.18 11.46
C ALA A 317 -1.99 -12.32 12.45
N GLU A 318 -0.94 -11.68 11.96
CA GLU A 318 0.02 -10.96 12.80
C GLU A 318 -0.28 -9.47 12.86
N GLY A 319 -1.01 -8.94 11.87
CA GLY A 319 -1.41 -7.56 11.75
C GLY A 319 -2.61 -7.34 10.83
N GLY A 320 -3.03 -6.09 10.72
CA GLY A 320 -4.21 -5.69 9.94
C GLY A 320 -5.51 -5.75 10.73
N TRP A 321 -6.64 -5.69 10.02
CA TRP A 321 -7.98 -5.64 10.62
C TRP A 321 -8.96 -6.68 10.04
N ASN A 322 -8.44 -7.61 9.24
CA ASN A 322 -9.17 -8.72 8.66
C ASN A 322 -8.41 -10.01 9.01
N VAL A 323 -9.15 -11.11 9.12
CA VAL A 323 -8.58 -12.45 9.26
C VAL A 323 -9.24 -13.39 8.27
N LEU A 324 -8.59 -14.51 7.97
CA LEU A 324 -9.16 -15.58 7.17
C LEU A 324 -9.66 -16.68 8.09
N LEU A 325 -10.96 -16.98 8.01
CA LEU A 325 -11.51 -18.21 8.57
C LEU A 325 -11.22 -19.36 7.61
N ARG A 326 -10.95 -20.53 8.19
CA ARG A 326 -10.86 -21.80 7.49
C ARG A 326 -12.06 -22.66 7.88
N VAL A 327 -12.78 -23.15 6.89
CA VAL A 327 -13.93 -24.05 7.01
C VAL A 327 -13.61 -25.36 6.27
N PRO A 328 -14.42 -26.43 6.38
CA PRO A 328 -14.15 -27.67 5.68
C PRO A 328 -14.04 -27.45 4.16
N ALA A 329 -12.94 -27.87 3.55
CA ALA A 329 -12.67 -27.65 2.12
C ALA A 329 -13.67 -28.34 1.17
N THR A 330 -14.50 -29.24 1.71
CA THR A 330 -15.63 -29.86 0.98
C THR A 330 -16.81 -28.90 0.79
N LEU A 331 -16.88 -27.81 1.53
CA LEU A 331 -17.89 -26.78 1.34
C LEU A 331 -17.48 -25.88 0.18
N ASP A 332 -18.38 -25.72 -0.80
CA ASP A 332 -18.23 -24.68 -1.80
C ASP A 332 -18.41 -23.30 -1.16
N GLU A 333 -17.49 -22.39 -1.43
CA GLU A 333 -17.49 -21.07 -0.79
C GLU A 333 -18.67 -20.22 -1.26
N ASN A 334 -19.16 -20.38 -2.50
CA ASN A 334 -20.35 -19.69 -2.98
C ASN A 334 -21.59 -20.19 -2.26
N GLU A 335 -21.73 -21.52 -2.11
CA GLU A 335 -22.85 -22.10 -1.37
C GLU A 335 -22.88 -21.60 0.09
N LEU A 336 -21.72 -21.53 0.74
CA LEU A 336 -21.61 -20.97 2.09
C LEU A 336 -22.05 -19.51 2.15
N VAL A 337 -21.54 -18.65 1.26
CA VAL A 337 -21.91 -17.23 1.25
C VAL A 337 -23.38 -17.03 0.88
N LEU A 338 -23.92 -17.79 -0.07
CA LEU A 338 -25.35 -17.74 -0.41
C LEU A 338 -26.23 -18.20 0.77
N ALA A 339 -25.81 -19.23 1.51
CA ALA A 339 -26.51 -19.67 2.71
C ALA A 339 -26.50 -18.61 3.82
N LEU A 340 -25.40 -17.88 3.98
CA LEU A 340 -25.33 -16.73 4.90
C LEU A 340 -26.25 -15.59 4.46
N ILE A 341 -26.31 -15.28 3.16
CA ILE A 341 -27.17 -14.23 2.62
C ILE A 341 -28.64 -14.58 2.87
N HIS A 342 -29.07 -15.76 2.44
CA HIS A 342 -30.47 -16.16 2.50
C HIS A 342 -30.94 -16.50 3.91
N GLY A 343 -30.07 -17.12 4.73
CA GLY A 343 -30.44 -17.60 6.05
C GLY A 343 -30.19 -16.61 7.18
N GLN A 344 -29.22 -15.71 7.04
CA GLN A 344 -28.76 -14.84 8.14
C GLN A 344 -28.70 -13.35 7.74
N GLY A 345 -28.93 -13.01 6.47
CA GLY A 345 -28.78 -11.63 5.99
C GLY A 345 -27.33 -11.13 6.03
N LEU A 346 -26.36 -12.04 6.01
CA LEU A 346 -24.93 -11.75 6.08
C LEU A 346 -24.26 -12.08 4.75
N THR A 347 -23.23 -11.31 4.40
CA THR A 347 -22.37 -11.58 3.24
C THR A 347 -20.90 -11.55 3.65
N GLY A 348 -20.04 -12.11 2.82
CA GLY A 348 -18.61 -12.17 3.05
C GLY A 348 -17.84 -12.37 1.75
N GLN A 349 -16.52 -12.33 1.85
CA GLN A 349 -15.63 -12.51 0.71
C GLN A 349 -15.00 -13.92 0.79
N PRO A 350 -15.31 -14.81 -0.18
CA PRO A 350 -14.66 -16.11 -0.32
C PRO A 350 -13.14 -16.03 -0.48
N GLY A 351 -12.45 -17.15 -0.25
CA GLY A 351 -11.01 -17.27 -0.43
C GLY A 351 -10.53 -16.90 -1.83
N TYR A 352 -11.27 -17.29 -2.86
CA TYR A 352 -10.84 -17.05 -4.25
C TYR A 352 -10.75 -15.56 -4.63
N PHE A 353 -11.44 -14.64 -3.92
CA PHE A 353 -11.26 -13.19 -4.12
C PHE A 353 -9.86 -12.68 -3.73
N PHE A 354 -9.12 -13.48 -2.98
CA PHE A 354 -7.75 -13.20 -2.57
C PHE A 354 -6.76 -14.20 -3.14
N ASP A 355 -7.16 -14.97 -4.16
CA ASP A 355 -6.33 -16.01 -4.78
C ASP A 355 -5.91 -17.15 -3.84
N MET A 356 -6.77 -17.55 -2.90
CA MET A 356 -6.55 -18.78 -2.15
C MET A 356 -6.56 -20.00 -3.08
N ALA A 357 -5.58 -20.89 -2.92
CA ALA A 357 -5.37 -22.03 -3.84
C ALA A 357 -6.42 -23.16 -3.72
N SER A 358 -7.27 -23.14 -2.69
CA SER A 358 -8.30 -24.14 -2.46
C SER A 358 -9.54 -23.52 -1.83
N ASN A 359 -10.66 -24.23 -1.90
CA ASN A 359 -11.88 -23.86 -1.20
C ASN A 359 -11.71 -23.98 0.32
N GLY A 360 -12.58 -23.28 1.03
CA GLY A 360 -12.73 -23.42 2.47
C GLY A 360 -12.22 -22.21 3.23
N TYR A 361 -12.25 -21.02 2.63
CA TYR A 361 -11.87 -19.78 3.27
C TYR A 361 -12.95 -18.71 3.17
N LEU A 362 -13.05 -17.94 4.25
CA LEU A 362 -13.95 -16.79 4.33
C LEU A 362 -13.23 -15.65 5.05
N ALA A 363 -13.09 -14.50 4.38
CA ALA A 363 -12.53 -13.32 5.03
C ALA A 363 -13.54 -12.72 6.02
N LEU A 364 -13.04 -12.41 7.21
CA LEU A 364 -13.81 -11.84 8.31
C LEU A 364 -13.18 -10.50 8.73
N SER A 365 -13.99 -9.44 8.76
CA SER A 365 -13.54 -8.15 9.29
C SER A 365 -13.63 -8.11 10.81
N LEU A 366 -12.59 -7.58 11.45
CA LEU A 366 -12.51 -7.34 12.89
C LEU A 366 -12.99 -5.94 13.30
N LEU A 367 -13.51 -5.14 12.36
CA LEU A 367 -13.99 -3.77 12.61
C LEU A 367 -15.38 -3.61 13.27
N PRO A 368 -16.37 -4.50 13.04
CA PRO A 368 -17.74 -4.29 13.53
C PRO A 368 -17.83 -4.05 15.05
N GLU A 369 -18.94 -3.47 15.51
CA GLU A 369 -19.21 -3.34 16.95
C GLU A 369 -19.14 -4.71 17.65
N PRO A 370 -18.59 -4.84 18.88
CA PRO A 370 -18.27 -6.15 19.45
C PRO A 370 -19.49 -7.06 19.62
N GLU A 371 -20.67 -6.49 19.81
CA GLU A 371 -21.92 -7.26 19.81
C GLU A 371 -22.30 -7.76 18.42
N GLU A 372 -22.24 -6.88 17.41
CA GLU A 372 -22.47 -7.24 16.01
C GLU A 372 -21.48 -8.29 15.53
N PHE A 373 -20.20 -8.11 15.83
CA PHE A 373 -19.13 -9.05 15.51
C PHE A 373 -19.44 -10.45 16.06
N ARG A 374 -19.77 -10.57 17.35
CA ARG A 374 -20.11 -11.86 17.98
C ARG A 374 -21.34 -12.50 17.36
N ARG A 375 -22.39 -11.72 17.04
CA ARG A 375 -23.57 -12.23 16.34
C ARG A 375 -23.21 -12.77 14.95
N ASN A 376 -22.38 -12.03 14.20
CA ASN A 376 -21.96 -12.43 12.86
C ASN A 376 -21.13 -13.72 12.89
N VAL A 377 -20.18 -13.84 13.83
CA VAL A 377 -19.39 -15.07 14.01
C VAL A 377 -20.29 -16.24 14.38
N ALA A 378 -21.24 -16.07 15.32
CA ALA A 378 -22.17 -17.14 15.70
C ALA A 378 -23.02 -17.62 14.51
N ALA A 379 -23.45 -16.69 13.64
CA ALA A 379 -24.18 -17.02 12.42
C ALA A 379 -23.34 -17.80 11.39
N VAL A 380 -22.03 -17.49 11.28
CA VAL A 380 -21.08 -18.27 10.47
C VAL A 380 -20.94 -19.69 11.00
N LEU A 381 -20.66 -19.85 12.30
CA LEU A 381 -20.53 -21.17 12.94
C LEU A 381 -21.80 -22.01 12.75
N ALA A 382 -22.96 -21.44 13.06
CA ALA A 382 -24.24 -22.13 12.89
C ALA A 382 -24.53 -22.54 11.44
N THR A 383 -24.10 -21.73 10.46
CA THR A 383 -24.29 -22.02 9.03
C THR A 383 -23.36 -23.15 8.58
N VAL A 384 -22.09 -23.12 8.98
CA VAL A 384 -21.13 -24.20 8.67
C VAL A 384 -21.60 -25.51 9.29
N ASN A 385 -21.98 -25.51 10.57
CA ASN A 385 -22.45 -26.71 11.27
C ASN A 385 -23.68 -27.32 10.58
N ARG A 386 -24.66 -26.48 10.20
CA ARG A 386 -25.84 -26.91 9.45
C ARG A 386 -25.49 -27.52 8.09
N MET A 387 -24.56 -26.90 7.34
CA MET A 387 -24.14 -27.41 6.02
C MET A 387 -23.37 -28.73 6.12
N CYS A 388 -22.68 -28.96 7.24
CA CYS A 388 -21.97 -30.21 7.52
C CYS A 388 -22.83 -31.27 8.24
N GLY A 389 -24.07 -30.95 8.60
CA GLY A 389 -25.00 -31.87 9.25
C GLY A 389 -24.70 -32.16 10.72
N VAL A 390 -24.08 -31.21 11.43
CA VAL A 390 -23.70 -31.32 12.86
C VAL A 390 -24.61 -30.46 13.74
#